data_AF-A0A7S1DMQ5-F1
#
_entry.id   AF-A0A7S1DMQ5-F1
#
_cell.length_a   1.000
_cell.length_b   1.000
_cell.length_c   1.000
_cell.angle_alpha   90.00
_cell.angle_beta   90.00
_cell.angle_gamma   90.00
#
_symmetry.space_group_name_H-M   'P 1'
#
loop_
_entity.id
_entity.type
_entity.pdbx_description
1 polymer ?
#
loop_
_entity_poly.entity_id
_entity_poly.type
_entity_poly.pdbx_seq_one_letter_code
_entity_poly.pdbx_strand_id
1 'polypeptide(L)'
;SVTDMGGTSMAAPIAAGGALLVRQYFTDGFYPSGKASAADGFAPSGALLRAVMMNGARKLTGSHDTSGDGSNRWEELDSRLPNNQQGWGALRLEAALKLDPPTDVSATSLFIRDDAGDHAAPCLGTGIAFTRSFQVREGEEFRVVLAWTDPPATLIA
;
A
#
# COMPACT_ATOMS: atom_id res chain seq x y z
N SER A 1 4.14 2.81 -34.79
CA SER A 1 3.03 3.56 -34.17
C SER A 1 3.05 3.28 -32.68
N VAL A 2 2.72 4.26 -31.85
CA VAL A 2 2.35 3.99 -30.46
C VAL A 2 0.84 3.73 -30.46
N THR A 3 0.43 2.56 -29.98
CA THR A 3 -0.99 2.24 -29.81
C THR A 3 -1.33 2.56 -28.37
N ASP A 4 -2.13 3.61 -28.16
CA ASP A 4 -2.59 3.95 -26.82
C ASP A 4 -3.68 2.96 -26.38
N MET A 5 -3.45 2.30 -25.25
CA MET A 5 -4.39 1.37 -24.62
C MET A 5 -4.84 1.91 -23.27
N GLY A 6 -6.14 1.86 -22.99
CA GLY A 6 -6.73 2.29 -21.73
C GLY A 6 -7.58 1.18 -21.10
N GLY A 7 -7.56 1.09 -19.77
CA GLY A 7 -8.39 0.15 -19.02
C GLY A 7 -7.73 -0.33 -17.73
N THR A 8 -8.50 -1.01 -16.89
CA THR A 8 -8.01 -1.64 -15.64
C THR A 8 -6.92 -2.69 -15.93
N SER A 9 -6.94 -3.31 -17.10
CA SER A 9 -5.88 -4.20 -17.61
C SER A 9 -4.50 -3.54 -17.70
N MET A 10 -4.44 -2.22 -17.88
CA MET A 10 -3.17 -1.47 -17.87
C MET A 10 -2.80 -0.97 -16.48
N ALA A 11 -3.78 -0.75 -15.60
CA ALA A 11 -3.53 -0.44 -14.20
C ALA A 11 -2.97 -1.65 -13.42
N ALA A 12 -3.42 -2.87 -13.75
CA ALA A 12 -2.98 -4.10 -13.10
C ALA A 12 -1.45 -4.34 -13.18
N PRO A 13 -0.78 -4.28 -14.36
CA PRO A 13 0.68 -4.45 -14.43
C PRO A 13 1.44 -3.31 -13.76
N ILE A 14 0.90 -2.08 -13.75
CA ILE A 14 1.50 -0.96 -12.99
C ILE A 14 1.48 -1.27 -11.48
N ALA A 15 0.34 -1.76 -10.97
CA ALA A 15 0.23 -2.17 -9.57
C ALA A 15 1.15 -3.35 -9.23
N ALA A 16 1.30 -4.32 -10.13
CA ALA A 16 2.22 -5.44 -9.96
C ALA A 16 3.69 -4.98 -9.92
N GLY A 17 4.09 -4.06 -10.81
CA GLY A 17 5.40 -3.44 -10.77
C GLY A 17 5.64 -2.65 -9.48
N GLY A 18 4.60 -1.97 -8.98
CA GLY A 18 4.65 -1.30 -7.69
C GLY A 18 4.87 -2.26 -6.52
N ALA A 19 4.15 -3.38 -6.49
CA ALA A 19 4.34 -4.43 -5.50
C ALA A 19 5.76 -5.03 -5.56
N LEU A 20 6.34 -5.17 -6.74
CA LEU A 20 7.72 -5.61 -6.93
C LEU A 20 8.73 -4.63 -6.32
N LEU A 21 8.55 -3.32 -6.51
CA LEU A 21 9.42 -2.30 -5.91
C LEU A 21 9.31 -2.29 -4.39
N VAL A 22 8.11 -2.46 -3.82
CA VAL A 22 7.94 -2.60 -2.37
C VAL A 22 8.63 -3.87 -1.87
N ARG A 23 8.51 -4.98 -2.61
CA ARG A 23 9.24 -6.22 -2.26
C ARG A 23 10.74 -5.97 -2.26
N GLN A 24 11.26 -5.33 -3.30
CA GLN A 24 12.68 -5.00 -3.43
C GLN A 24 13.17 -4.13 -2.26
N TYR A 25 12.40 -3.13 -1.86
CA TYR A 25 12.72 -2.27 -0.72
C TYR A 25 13.02 -3.07 0.55
N PHE A 26 12.23 -4.10 0.85
CA PHE A 26 12.46 -4.95 2.02
C PHE A 26 13.55 -6.01 1.79
N THR A 27 13.62 -6.62 0.60
CA THR A 27 14.63 -7.66 0.33
C THR A 27 16.04 -7.11 0.26
N ASP A 28 16.21 -5.90 -0.27
CA ASP A 28 17.49 -5.21 -0.39
C ASP A 28 17.85 -4.46 0.91
N GLY A 29 16.99 -4.57 1.94
CA GLY A 29 17.23 -4.09 3.30
C GLY A 29 17.25 -2.57 3.42
N PHE A 30 16.37 -1.87 2.71
CA PHE A 30 16.21 -0.42 2.91
C PHE A 30 15.49 -0.10 4.22
N TYR A 31 14.62 -0.97 4.72
CA TYR A 31 14.05 -0.83 6.05
C TYR A 31 15.06 -1.30 7.12
N PRO A 32 15.24 -0.60 8.25
CA PRO A 32 14.48 0.58 8.72
C PRO A 32 15.14 1.93 8.42
N SER A 33 16.39 1.93 7.93
CA SER A 33 17.20 3.16 7.85
C SER A 33 16.80 4.07 6.68
N GLY A 34 16.23 3.51 5.61
CA GLY A 34 16.04 4.13 4.31
C GLY A 34 17.23 3.91 3.35
N LYS A 35 18.29 3.20 3.78
CA LYS A 35 19.48 2.85 2.99
C LYS A 35 19.61 1.33 2.90
N ALA A 36 19.96 0.84 1.72
CA ALA A 36 20.17 -0.59 1.49
C ALA A 36 21.27 -1.17 2.40
N SER A 37 20.96 -2.28 3.06
CA SER A 37 21.85 -3.01 3.95
C SER A 37 21.47 -4.48 3.91
N ALA A 38 22.36 -5.34 3.42
CA ALA A 38 22.08 -6.76 3.29
C ALA A 38 21.72 -7.44 4.63
N ALA A 39 22.19 -6.88 5.75
CA ALA A 39 21.87 -7.38 7.09
C ALA A 39 20.43 -7.07 7.53
N ASP A 40 19.79 -6.06 6.93
CA ASP A 40 18.42 -5.66 7.23
C ASP A 40 17.41 -6.25 6.22
N GLY A 41 17.89 -7.01 5.24
CA GLY A 41 17.07 -7.61 4.18
C GLY A 41 16.24 -8.79 4.67
N PHE A 42 14.95 -8.82 4.31
CA PHE A 42 14.07 -9.95 4.61
C PHE A 42 13.01 -10.16 3.51
N ALA A 43 12.39 -11.34 3.51
CA ALA A 43 11.29 -11.64 2.59
C ALA A 43 9.94 -11.18 3.18
N PRO A 44 9.29 -10.14 2.61
CA PRO A 44 8.01 -9.64 3.14
C PRO A 44 6.84 -10.55 2.74
N SER A 45 5.80 -10.58 3.59
CA SER A 45 4.52 -11.22 3.27
C SER A 45 3.74 -10.43 2.21
N GLY A 46 2.82 -11.12 1.52
CA GLY A 46 1.88 -10.44 0.61
C GLY A 46 0.97 -9.44 1.34
N ALA A 47 0.68 -9.68 2.61
CA ALA A 47 -0.12 -8.77 3.44
C ALA A 47 0.65 -7.47 3.72
N LEU A 48 1.95 -7.54 4.02
CA LEU A 48 2.79 -6.37 4.19
C LEU A 48 2.90 -5.55 2.89
N LEU A 49 3.10 -6.21 1.74
CA LEU A 49 3.12 -5.52 0.44
C LEU A 49 1.81 -4.77 0.19
N ARG A 50 0.67 -5.40 0.46
CA ARG A 50 -0.66 -4.78 0.35
C ARG A 50 -0.80 -3.59 1.29
N ALA A 51 -0.39 -3.74 2.56
CA ALA A 51 -0.51 -2.68 3.56
C ALA A 51 0.29 -1.43 3.18
N VAL A 52 1.54 -1.60 2.71
CA VAL A 52 2.40 -0.50 2.27
C VAL A 52 1.82 0.21 1.05
N MET A 53 1.38 -0.54 0.04
CA MET A 53 0.75 0.03 -1.15
C MET A 53 -0.50 0.85 -0.83
N MET A 54 -1.32 0.39 0.13
CA MET A 54 -2.51 1.11 0.60
C MET A 54 -2.15 2.33 1.45
N ASN A 55 -1.15 2.23 2.32
CA ASN A 55 -0.74 3.31 3.22
C ASN A 55 -0.30 4.55 2.43
N GLY A 56 0.45 4.33 1.34
CA GLY A 56 0.94 5.40 0.46
C GLY A 56 -0.09 5.91 -0.54
N ALA A 57 -1.27 5.31 -0.63
CA ALA A 57 -2.25 5.69 -1.64
C ALA A 57 -2.70 7.16 -1.48
N ARG A 58 -2.84 7.88 -2.60
CA ARG A 58 -3.38 9.24 -2.61
C ARG A 58 -4.80 9.24 -3.14
N LYS A 59 -5.64 10.08 -2.55
CA LYS A 59 -6.97 10.39 -3.06
C LYS A 59 -6.89 10.87 -4.52
N LEU A 60 -7.72 10.29 -5.37
CA LEU A 60 -7.94 10.76 -6.74
C LEU A 60 -8.93 11.92 -6.74
N THR A 61 -8.75 12.83 -7.69
CA THR A 61 -9.59 14.01 -7.93
C THR A 61 -10.02 14.02 -9.38
N GLY A 62 -11.12 14.69 -9.69
CA GLY A 62 -11.65 14.79 -11.05
C GLY A 62 -12.85 13.87 -11.26
N SER A 63 -13.07 13.46 -12.50
CA SER A 63 -14.25 12.71 -12.92
C SER A 63 -13.91 11.34 -13.50
N HIS A 64 -14.85 10.41 -13.42
CA HIS A 64 -14.75 9.10 -14.05
C HIS A 64 -15.91 8.85 -15.02
N ASP A 65 -15.64 8.08 -16.07
CA ASP A 65 -16.68 7.65 -17.00
C ASP A 65 -17.50 6.52 -16.35
N THR A 66 -18.79 6.77 -16.18
CA THR A 66 -19.77 5.85 -15.59
C THR A 66 -20.53 5.05 -16.63
N SER A 67 -20.35 5.38 -17.91
CA SER A 67 -21.13 4.77 -18.98
C SER A 67 -20.73 3.32 -19.26
N GLY A 68 -19.45 2.99 -19.10
CA GLY A 68 -18.91 1.65 -19.40
C GLY A 68 -19.01 1.23 -20.87
N ASP A 69 -19.62 2.06 -21.73
CA ASP A 69 -19.92 1.80 -23.14
C ASP A 69 -19.27 2.83 -24.09
N GLY A 70 -18.49 3.76 -23.55
CA GLY A 70 -17.79 4.78 -24.33
C GLY A 70 -18.66 6.00 -24.69
N SER A 71 -19.86 6.12 -24.13
CA SER A 71 -20.74 7.29 -24.32
C SER A 71 -20.31 8.53 -23.53
N ASN A 72 -19.16 8.49 -22.84
CA ASN A 72 -18.53 9.62 -22.14
C ASN A 72 -19.42 10.27 -21.07
N ARG A 73 -20.02 9.46 -20.18
CA ARG A 73 -20.81 9.98 -19.06
C ARG A 73 -19.90 10.21 -17.85
N TRP A 74 -19.45 11.45 -17.69
CA TRP A 74 -18.53 11.84 -16.63
C TRP A 74 -19.25 12.22 -15.34
N GLU A 75 -18.93 11.53 -14.25
CA GLU A 75 -19.38 11.87 -12.90
C GLU A 75 -18.17 12.22 -12.02
N GLU A 76 -18.34 13.11 -11.06
CA GLU A 76 -17.25 13.46 -10.12
C GLU A 76 -16.93 12.27 -9.22
N LEU A 77 -15.63 12.04 -8.96
CA LEU A 77 -15.19 11.04 -8.00
C LEU A 77 -15.63 11.42 -6.59
N ASP A 78 -16.24 10.48 -5.86
CA ASP A 78 -16.51 10.66 -4.43
C ASP A 78 -15.18 10.87 -3.70
N SER A 79 -15.11 11.99 -2.99
CA SER A 79 -13.92 12.41 -2.26
C SER A 79 -13.76 11.73 -0.89
N ARG A 80 -14.75 10.97 -0.44
CA ARG A 80 -14.72 10.21 0.83
C ARG A 80 -14.04 8.87 0.61
N LEU A 81 -13.04 8.57 1.43
CA LEU A 81 -12.32 7.30 1.39
C LEU A 81 -12.64 6.43 2.62
N PRO A 82 -12.66 5.10 2.48
CA PRO A 82 -12.58 4.36 1.22
C PRO A 82 -13.91 4.40 0.45
N ASN A 83 -13.88 4.17 -0.87
CA ASN A 83 -15.10 4.01 -1.67
C ASN A 83 -14.92 3.04 -2.86
N ASN A 84 -16.02 2.70 -3.54
CA ASN A 84 -16.03 1.73 -4.63
C ASN A 84 -15.49 2.27 -5.97
N GLN A 85 -15.27 3.57 -6.11
CA GLN A 85 -14.75 4.18 -7.34
C GLN A 85 -13.21 4.19 -7.36
N GLN A 86 -12.57 4.40 -6.21
CA GLN A 86 -11.11 4.54 -6.11
C GLN A 86 -10.46 3.68 -5.01
N GLY A 87 -11.23 2.90 -4.25
CA GLY A 87 -10.71 2.11 -3.15
C GLY A 87 -10.09 3.00 -2.07
N TRP A 88 -8.78 2.82 -1.85
CA TRP A 88 -7.96 3.66 -0.96
C TRP A 88 -7.26 4.80 -1.70
N GLY A 89 -7.42 4.91 -3.02
CA GLY A 89 -6.76 5.89 -3.87
C GLY A 89 -5.70 5.28 -4.80
N ALA A 90 -4.99 6.14 -5.51
CA ALA A 90 -3.94 5.76 -6.45
C ALA A 90 -2.60 5.51 -5.74
N LEU A 91 -1.88 4.48 -6.20
CA LEU A 91 -0.57 4.09 -5.68
C LEU A 91 0.42 5.27 -5.71
N ARG A 92 1.10 5.48 -4.58
CA ARG A 92 2.23 6.40 -4.44
C ARG A 92 3.19 5.84 -3.40
N LEU A 93 4.10 4.98 -3.86
CA LEU A 93 4.93 4.15 -2.97
C LEU A 93 5.87 4.96 -2.09
N GLU A 94 6.46 6.02 -2.65
CA GLU A 94 7.32 6.95 -1.90
C GLU A 94 6.66 7.46 -0.62
N ALA A 95 5.34 7.71 -0.63
CA ALA A 95 4.63 8.24 0.53
C ALA A 95 4.50 7.26 1.70
N ALA A 96 4.68 5.95 1.45
CA ALA A 96 4.67 4.93 2.51
C ALA A 96 6.08 4.52 2.94
N LEU A 97 7.08 4.70 2.08
CA LEU A 97 8.42 4.17 2.27
C LEU A 97 9.35 5.24 2.86
N LYS A 98 10.13 4.83 3.86
CA LYS A 98 11.21 5.67 4.38
C LYS A 98 12.42 5.55 3.45
N LEU A 99 12.90 6.69 2.94
CA LEU A 99 14.03 6.76 2.01
C LEU A 99 15.12 7.67 2.59
N ASP A 100 16.38 7.34 2.31
CA ASP A 100 17.53 8.16 2.67
C ASP A 100 18.52 8.20 1.49
N PRO A 101 18.65 9.33 0.77
CA PRO A 101 18.04 10.63 1.09
C PRO A 101 16.50 10.63 0.92
N PRO A 102 15.77 11.41 1.73
CA PRO A 102 14.32 11.50 1.65
C PRO A 102 13.87 12.21 0.36
N THR A 103 12.67 11.88 -0.12
CA THR A 103 11.94 12.67 -1.11
C THR A 103 10.97 13.62 -0.40
N ASP A 104 10.41 14.59 -1.14
CA ASP A 104 9.48 15.60 -0.62
C ASP A 104 8.24 15.01 0.09
N VAL A 105 7.93 13.73 -0.17
CA VAL A 105 6.78 13.05 0.41
C VAL A 105 7.11 11.73 1.07
N SER A 106 8.40 11.36 1.14
CA SER A 106 8.80 10.10 1.75
C SER A 106 8.42 10.05 3.24
N ALA A 107 8.11 8.86 3.73
CA ALA A 107 7.76 8.69 5.13
C ALA A 107 8.97 9.02 6.03
N THR A 108 8.78 9.90 7.01
CA THR A 108 9.85 10.26 7.98
C THR A 108 10.16 9.10 8.93
N SER A 109 9.15 8.29 9.20
CA SER A 109 9.20 7.10 10.04
C SER A 109 8.29 6.02 9.45
N LEU A 110 8.76 4.78 9.50
CA LEU A 110 8.00 3.61 9.10
C LEU A 110 8.11 2.57 10.20
N PHE A 111 6.99 1.95 10.56
CA PHE A 111 6.95 0.77 11.39
C PHE A 111 6.18 -0.31 10.67
N ILE A 112 6.74 -1.51 10.66
CA ILE A 112 6.08 -2.70 10.14
C ILE A 112 5.92 -3.74 11.25
N ARG A 113 4.85 -4.53 11.13
CA ARG A 113 4.66 -5.79 11.83
C ARG A 113 4.24 -6.79 10.78
N ASP A 114 5.04 -7.83 10.58
CA ASP A 114 4.79 -8.86 9.60
C ASP A 114 4.81 -10.24 10.27
N ASP A 115 4.40 -11.30 9.59
CA ASP A 115 4.52 -12.68 10.06
C ASP A 115 5.77 -13.40 9.49
N ALA A 116 6.60 -12.68 8.73
CA ALA A 116 7.76 -13.21 8.02
C ALA A 116 9.09 -12.53 8.42
N GLY A 117 10.20 -13.29 8.33
CA GLY A 117 11.56 -12.82 8.56
C GLY A 117 11.87 -12.42 10.01
N ASP A 118 12.86 -11.55 10.19
CA ASP A 118 13.25 -11.01 11.52
C ASP A 118 12.20 -10.04 12.11
N HIS A 119 11.17 -9.71 11.33
CA HIS A 119 10.01 -8.93 11.76
C HIS A 119 8.78 -9.79 12.03
N ALA A 120 8.93 -11.12 11.99
CA ALA A 120 7.89 -12.06 12.32
C ALA A 120 7.38 -11.83 13.74
N ALA A 121 6.14 -11.39 13.84
CA ALA A 121 5.45 -11.22 15.09
C ALA A 121 4.52 -12.41 15.34
N PRO A 122 4.31 -12.81 16.62
CA PRO A 122 3.41 -13.91 16.92
C PRO A 122 2.02 -13.67 16.35
N CYS A 123 1.45 -14.70 15.71
CA CYS A 123 0.06 -14.72 15.31
C CYS A 123 -0.83 -14.41 16.52
N LEU A 124 -1.89 -13.64 16.31
CA LEU A 124 -2.84 -13.31 17.36
C LEU A 124 -3.92 -14.41 17.42
N GLY A 125 -4.00 -15.08 18.57
CA GLY A 125 -5.13 -15.96 18.88
C GLY A 125 -6.40 -15.17 19.20
N THR A 126 -7.54 -15.86 19.19
CA THR A 126 -8.81 -15.26 19.60
C THR A 126 -8.71 -14.65 21.01
N GLY A 127 -9.16 -13.40 21.16
CA GLY A 127 -9.10 -12.67 22.43
C GLY A 127 -7.75 -12.02 22.74
N ILE A 128 -6.72 -12.21 21.91
CA ILE A 128 -5.42 -11.57 22.07
C ILE A 128 -5.36 -10.29 21.23
N ALA A 129 -4.86 -9.22 21.84
CA ALA A 129 -4.65 -7.93 21.18
C ALA A 129 -3.16 -7.59 21.11
N PHE A 130 -2.77 -6.92 20.03
CA PHE A 130 -1.49 -6.23 19.93
C PHE A 130 -1.71 -4.73 20.12
N THR A 131 -0.97 -4.12 21.05
CA THR A 131 -1.05 -2.69 21.33
C THR A 131 0.30 -2.04 21.09
N ARG A 132 0.31 -0.91 20.35
CA ARG A 132 1.50 -0.08 20.15
C ARG A 132 1.13 1.40 20.24
N SER A 133 1.96 2.15 20.96
CA SER A 133 1.84 3.61 21.03
C SER A 133 2.83 4.26 20.06
N PHE A 134 2.41 5.34 19.42
CA PHE A 134 3.21 6.13 18.50
C PHE A 134 3.25 7.57 18.99
N GLN A 135 4.43 8.19 18.93
CA GLN A 135 4.58 9.62 19.16
C GLN A 135 4.56 10.30 17.79
N VAL A 136 3.58 11.18 17.57
CA VAL A 136 3.38 11.91 16.31
C VAL A 136 3.56 13.38 16.60
N ARG A 137 4.37 14.07 15.79
CA ARG A 137 4.52 15.52 15.93
C ARG A 137 3.27 16.21 15.41
N GLU A 138 2.92 17.32 16.03
CA GLU A 138 1.80 18.15 15.57
C GLU A 138 2.02 18.58 14.11
N GLY A 139 0.97 18.46 13.30
CA GLY A 139 1.00 18.79 11.86
C GLY A 139 1.64 17.72 10.96
N GLU A 140 2.25 16.66 11.49
CA GLU A 140 2.70 15.52 10.69
C GLU A 140 1.54 14.55 10.40
N GLU A 141 1.52 14.01 9.18
CA GLU A 141 0.53 13.00 8.81
C GLU A 141 0.81 11.67 9.50
N PHE A 142 -0.24 11.05 10.07
CA PHE A 142 -0.16 9.71 10.66
C PHE A 142 -1.12 8.76 9.96
N ARG A 143 -0.59 7.67 9.40
CA ARG A 143 -1.36 6.63 8.71
C ARG A 143 -1.04 5.25 9.26
N VAL A 144 -2.09 4.47 9.53
CA VAL A 144 -1.98 3.06 9.95
C VAL A 144 -2.84 2.22 9.02
N VAL A 145 -2.24 1.17 8.47
CA VAL A 145 -2.94 0.16 7.67
C VAL A 145 -2.69 -1.21 8.28
N LEU A 146 -3.76 -1.95 8.52
CA LEU A 146 -3.72 -3.36 8.92
C LEU A 146 -4.22 -4.20 7.74
N ALA A 147 -3.43 -5.18 7.34
CA ALA A 147 -3.80 -6.17 6.34
C ALA A 147 -3.41 -7.57 6.80
N TRP A 148 -4.19 -8.56 6.40
CA TRP A 148 -3.91 -9.98 6.64
C TRP A 148 -4.34 -10.80 5.42
N THR A 149 -3.77 -12.00 5.31
CA THR A 149 -4.20 -13.02 4.35
C THR A 149 -5.20 -13.92 5.05
N ASP A 150 -6.48 -13.74 4.73
CA ASP A 150 -7.56 -14.52 5.32
C ASP A 150 -7.57 -15.96 4.76
N PRO A 151 -7.99 -16.97 5.53
CA PRO A 151 -8.31 -18.28 4.97
C PRO A 151 -9.34 -18.16 3.84
N PRO A 152 -9.32 -19.07 2.85
CA PRO A 152 -10.30 -19.04 1.78
C PRO A 152 -11.73 -19.18 2.34
N ALA A 153 -12.65 -18.37 1.82
CA ALA A 153 -14.06 -18.49 2.16
C ALA A 153 -14.64 -19.84 1.68
N THR A 154 -15.58 -20.39 2.45
CA THR A 154 -16.31 -21.59 2.04
C THR A 154 -17.45 -21.22 1.09
N LEU A 155 -17.64 -21.98 0.00
CA LEU A 155 -18.68 -21.72 -1.02
C LEU A 155 -20.06 -22.29 -0.67
N ILE A 156 -20.21 -22.88 0.52
CA ILE A 156 -21.44 -23.56 0.94
C ILE A 156 -22.20 -22.61 1.86
N ALA A 157 -23.38 -22.18 1.41
CA ALA A 157 -24.38 -21.44 2.18
C ALA A 157 -25.34 -22.41 2.88
#